data_AF-A0A382ZB51-F1
#
_entry.id   AF-A0A382ZB51-F1
#
_cell.length_a   1.000
_cell.length_b   1.000
_cell.length_c   1.000
_cell.angle_alpha   90.00
_cell.angle_beta   90.00
_cell.angle_gamma   90.00
#
_symmetry.space_group_name_H-M   'P 1'
#
loop_
_entity.id
_entity.type
_entity.pdbx_description
1 polymer ?
#
loop_
_entity_poly.entity_id
_entity_poly.type
_entity_poly.pdbx_seq_one_letter_code
_entity_poly.pdbx_strand_id
1 'polypeptide(L)'
;MKIKYNKCFAGILTGIFLIAGCSAFKPPQYPEVIYNDRKPLISVTYEYGEIDIQASLVYPGLLPDGLMVQVFSRGDTVQPLLSIQSGVTDLIQIYLPQGVFDVEDETNYIKVTPQHPDFVPVWSSFLGVEFGSIILDPIYIVPEPLNVTGVVKNQITD
;
A
#
# COMPACT_ATOMS: atom_id res chain seq x y z
N MET A 1 9.05 -64.43 -72.80
CA MET A 1 8.27 -64.39 -71.55
C MET A 1 9.07 -64.00 -70.28
N LYS A 2 10.31 -63.46 -70.39
CA LYS A 2 11.16 -63.11 -69.22
C LYS A 2 11.10 -61.63 -68.77
N ILE A 3 10.71 -60.70 -69.65
CA ILE A 3 10.84 -59.26 -69.41
C ILE A 3 9.71 -58.69 -68.53
N LYS A 4 8.49 -59.25 -68.60
CA LYS A 4 7.35 -58.81 -67.78
C LYS A 4 7.49 -59.18 -66.30
N TYR A 5 8.16 -60.30 -65.99
CA TYR A 5 8.33 -60.79 -64.62
C TYR A 5 9.28 -59.88 -63.80
N ASN A 6 10.36 -59.39 -64.41
CA ASN A 6 11.30 -58.48 -63.75
C ASN A 6 10.71 -57.09 -63.44
N LYS A 7 9.75 -56.60 -64.23
CA LYS A 7 9.09 -55.32 -63.96
C LYS A 7 8.09 -55.41 -62.79
N CYS A 8 7.35 -56.51 -62.68
CA CYS A 8 6.52 -56.77 -61.50
C CYS A 8 7.36 -56.97 -60.24
N PHE A 9 8.46 -57.72 -60.33
CA PHE A 9 9.33 -57.97 -59.18
C PHE A 9 10.02 -56.70 -58.69
N ALA A 10 10.49 -55.85 -59.62
CA ALA A 10 11.04 -54.54 -59.27
C ALA A 10 9.99 -53.64 -58.61
N GLY A 11 8.76 -53.58 -59.13
CA GLY A 11 7.69 -52.78 -58.53
C GLY A 11 7.32 -53.22 -57.10
N ILE A 12 7.34 -54.53 -56.83
CA ILE A 12 7.10 -55.08 -55.49
C ILE A 12 8.25 -54.71 -54.54
N LEU A 13 9.50 -54.79 -55.01
CA LEU A 13 10.67 -54.45 -54.20
C LEU A 13 10.71 -52.96 -53.84
N THR A 14 10.35 -52.07 -54.78
CA THR A 14 10.28 -50.63 -54.55
C THR A 14 9.11 -50.25 -53.62
N GLY A 15 8.00 -50.98 -53.70
CA GLY A 15 6.86 -50.81 -52.79
C GLY A 15 7.20 -51.13 -51.34
N ILE A 16 7.96 -52.21 -51.09
CA ILE A 16 8.37 -52.60 -49.73
C ILE A 16 9.32 -51.57 -49.11
N PHE A 17 10.22 -50.97 -49.90
CA PHE A 17 11.15 -49.94 -49.43
C PHE A 17 10.46 -48.61 -49.05
N LEU A 18 9.34 -48.27 -49.72
CA LEU A 18 8.58 -47.04 -49.44
C LEU A 18 7.69 -47.17 -48.20
N ILE A 19 7.25 -48.38 -47.85
CA ILE A 19 6.38 -48.63 -46.67
C ILE A 19 7.23 -48.80 -45.39
N ALA A 20 8.51 -49.15 -45.51
CA ALA A 20 9.44 -49.30 -44.38
C ALA A 20 10.11 -47.97 -43.92
N GLY A 21 9.68 -46.83 -44.45
CA GLY A 21 10.27 -45.52 -44.17
C GLY A 21 9.82 -44.87 -42.85
N CYS A 22 10.69 -44.92 -41.84
CA CYS A 22 11.00 -43.85 -40.87
C CYS A 22 9.90 -43.24 -39.96
N SER A 23 8.87 -43.98 -39.54
CA SER A 23 7.94 -43.52 -38.48
C SER A 23 8.31 -43.95 -37.05
N ALA A 24 9.56 -44.34 -36.80
CA ALA A 24 10.01 -44.82 -35.48
C ALA A 24 10.89 -43.83 -34.69
N PHE A 25 10.92 -42.55 -35.05
CA PHE A 25 11.59 -41.54 -34.22
C PHE A 25 10.65 -41.09 -33.10
N LYS A 26 10.55 -41.88 -32.03
CA LYS A 26 10.00 -41.38 -30.77
C LYS A 26 10.92 -40.25 -30.29
N PRO A 27 10.42 -39.02 -30.07
CA PRO A 27 11.23 -38.00 -29.41
C PRO A 27 11.71 -38.57 -28.07
N PRO A 28 12.92 -38.23 -27.61
CA PRO A 28 13.39 -38.66 -26.30
C PRO A 28 12.38 -38.16 -25.26
N GLN A 29 11.57 -39.08 -24.73
CA GLN A 29 10.74 -38.79 -23.58
C GLN A 29 11.65 -38.84 -22.38
N TYR A 30 11.63 -37.79 -21.58
CA TYR A 30 12.32 -37.80 -20.30
C TYR A 30 11.78 -38.99 -19.49
N PRO A 31 12.68 -39.86 -18.98
CA PRO A 31 12.28 -41.10 -18.32
C PRO A 31 11.46 -40.86 -17.06
N GLU A 32 11.49 -39.64 -16.52
CA GLU A 32 10.82 -39.23 -15.31
C GLU A 32 10.26 -37.80 -15.46
N VAL A 33 9.21 -37.48 -14.70
CA VAL A 33 8.68 -36.11 -14.60
C VAL A 33 9.76 -35.24 -13.96
N ILE A 34 10.21 -34.21 -14.67
CA ILE A 34 11.15 -33.23 -14.11
C ILE A 34 10.37 -32.35 -13.14
N TYR A 35 10.48 -32.64 -11.85
CA TYR A 35 9.98 -31.76 -10.79
C TYR A 35 10.95 -30.59 -10.63
N ASN A 36 10.43 -29.37 -10.77
CA ASN A 36 11.20 -28.17 -10.47
C ASN A 36 11.18 -27.93 -8.96
N ASP A 37 12.13 -28.50 -8.23
CA ASP A 37 12.26 -28.33 -6.76
C ASP A 37 12.76 -26.93 -6.36
N ARG A 38 12.97 -26.03 -7.33
CA ARG A 38 13.26 -24.64 -7.04
C ARG A 38 12.00 -24.04 -6.43
N LYS A 39 12.11 -23.53 -5.19
CA LYS A 39 11.12 -22.55 -4.71
C LYS A 39 10.95 -21.50 -5.80
N PRO A 40 9.72 -21.16 -6.22
CA PRO A 40 9.53 -20.02 -7.10
C PRO A 40 10.18 -18.83 -6.40
N LEU A 41 11.25 -18.29 -6.99
CA LEU A 41 11.80 -17.00 -6.60
C LEU A 41 10.85 -15.94 -7.15
N ILE A 42 9.65 -15.92 -6.58
CA ILE A 42 8.71 -14.83 -6.74
C ILE A 42 8.78 -14.09 -5.41
N SER A 43 9.84 -13.29 -5.28
CA SER A 43 9.86 -12.18 -4.33
C SER A 43 9.47 -10.92 -5.11
N VAL A 44 8.28 -10.92 -5.71
CA VAL A 44 7.57 -9.64 -5.80
C VAL A 44 6.88 -9.50 -4.45
N THR A 45 7.62 -8.93 -3.51
CA THR A 45 6.95 -8.04 -2.56
C THR A 45 6.43 -6.94 -3.46
N TYR A 46 5.19 -7.07 -3.94
CA TYR A 46 4.45 -5.88 -4.23
C TYR A 46 4.34 -5.22 -2.86
N GLU A 47 5.30 -4.35 -2.54
CA GLU A 47 4.99 -3.23 -1.68
C GLU A 47 3.82 -2.59 -2.41
N TYR A 48 2.61 -2.89 -1.93
CA TYR A 48 1.45 -2.09 -2.29
C TYR A 48 1.95 -0.66 -2.17
N GLY A 49 1.84 0.11 -3.24
CA GLY A 49 2.30 1.49 -3.22
C GLY A 49 1.61 2.18 -2.06
N GLU A 50 2.28 2.27 -0.94
CA GLU A 50 1.73 2.87 0.25
C GLU A 50 2.33 4.25 0.29
N ILE A 51 1.47 5.24 0.43
CA ILE A 51 1.84 6.60 0.72
C ILE A 51 2.09 6.63 2.22
N ASP A 52 3.33 6.94 2.60
CA ASP A 52 3.73 7.16 3.99
C ASP A 52 3.49 8.62 4.34
N ILE A 53 2.70 8.87 5.38
CA ILE A 53 2.48 10.21 5.92
C ILE A 53 3.15 10.31 7.27
N GLN A 54 4.03 11.29 7.41
CA GLN A 54 4.75 11.60 8.64
C GLN A 54 4.40 13.00 9.11
N ALA A 55 4.03 13.13 10.38
CA ALA A 55 3.78 14.43 11.01
C ALA A 55 4.37 14.47 12.42
N SER A 56 5.20 15.47 12.68
CA SER A 56 5.72 15.72 14.03
C SER A 56 4.68 16.44 14.89
N LEU A 57 4.52 15.99 16.13
CA LEU A 57 3.66 16.62 17.12
C LEU A 57 4.50 17.39 18.12
N VAL A 58 4.09 18.62 18.42
CA VAL A 58 4.79 19.51 19.36
C VAL A 58 3.85 19.91 20.48
N TYR A 59 4.27 19.65 21.72
CA TYR A 59 3.52 19.97 22.94
C TYR A 59 4.28 21.03 23.74
N PRO A 60 3.91 22.32 23.66
CA PRO A 60 4.61 23.39 24.37
C PRO A 60 4.32 23.40 25.89
N GLY A 61 3.41 22.57 26.39
CA GLY A 61 2.98 22.59 27.78
C GLY A 61 2.50 21.22 28.27
N LEU A 62 1.19 21.11 28.52
CA LEU A 62 0.58 19.88 29.01
C LEU A 62 0.52 18.81 27.91
N LEU A 63 0.60 17.55 28.34
CA LEU A 63 0.38 16.39 27.47
C LEU A 63 -1.05 15.87 27.68
N PRO A 64 -1.77 15.50 26.62
CA PRO A 64 -3.06 14.82 26.74
C PRO A 64 -2.87 13.37 27.21
N ASP A 65 -3.95 12.65 27.53
CA ASP A 65 -3.86 11.23 27.91
C ASP A 65 -3.63 10.31 26.71
N GLY A 66 -4.02 10.77 25.52
CA GLY A 66 -3.89 10.07 24.26
C GLY A 66 -4.33 10.94 23.09
N LEU A 67 -4.31 10.37 21.90
CA LEU A 67 -4.63 11.06 20.66
C LEU A 67 -5.55 10.21 19.80
N MET A 68 -6.54 10.84 19.19
CA MET A 68 -7.29 10.29 18.07
C MET A 68 -6.87 11.00 16.79
N VAL A 69 -6.22 10.27 15.89
CA VAL A 69 -5.78 10.78 14.59
C VAL A 69 -6.75 10.29 13.54
N GLN A 70 -7.29 11.23 12.76
CA GLN A 70 -8.23 10.94 11.69
C GLN A 70 -7.71 11.53 10.39
N VAL A 71 -7.76 10.75 9.32
CA VAL A 71 -7.31 11.18 7.98
C VAL A 71 -8.54 11.28 7.08
N PHE A 72 -8.65 12.40 6.37
CA PHE A 72 -9.70 12.69 5.41
C PHE A 72 -9.10 13.05 4.06
N SER A 73 -9.89 12.91 3.01
CA SER A 73 -9.45 13.12 1.63
C SER A 73 -10.55 13.77 0.80
N ARG A 74 -10.15 14.45 -0.29
CA ARG A 74 -11.05 14.97 -1.34
C ARG A 74 -12.16 15.88 -0.80
N GLY A 75 -11.83 16.69 0.20
CA GLY A 75 -12.75 17.65 0.79
C GLY A 75 -13.78 17.05 1.76
N ASP A 76 -13.72 15.75 2.05
CA ASP A 76 -14.55 15.16 3.10
C ASP A 76 -14.06 15.60 4.48
N THR A 77 -14.97 15.97 5.37
CA THR A 77 -14.67 16.30 6.78
C THR A 77 -15.55 15.51 7.75
N VAL A 78 -16.40 14.63 7.25
CA VAL A 78 -17.40 13.88 8.00
C VAL A 78 -17.00 12.41 8.11
N GLN A 79 -16.54 11.81 7.01
CA GLN A 79 -16.15 10.39 6.98
C GLN A 79 -14.64 10.25 6.83
N PRO A 80 -13.93 9.89 7.92
CA PRO A 80 -12.49 9.69 7.83
C PRO A 80 -12.19 8.41 7.05
N LEU A 81 -11.18 8.46 6.19
CA LEU A 81 -10.58 7.28 5.56
C LEU A 81 -9.98 6.34 6.60
N LEU A 82 -9.40 6.91 7.65
CA LEU A 82 -8.72 6.20 8.70
C LEU A 82 -8.91 6.92 10.03
N SER A 83 -9.15 6.17 11.10
CA SER A 83 -9.23 6.69 12.46
C SER A 83 -8.40 5.78 13.36
N ILE A 84 -7.35 6.34 13.96
CA ILE A 84 -6.44 5.63 14.86
C ILE A 84 -6.53 6.29 16.24
N GLN A 85 -6.74 5.47 17.26
CA GLN A 85 -6.54 5.88 18.63
C GLN A 85 -5.16 5.40 19.08
N SER A 86 -4.36 6.31 19.62
CA SER A 86 -2.99 6.06 20.04
C SER A 86 -2.72 6.74 21.38
N GLY A 87 -1.69 6.28 22.09
CA GLY A 87 -1.16 7.02 23.24
C GLY A 87 -0.47 8.32 22.79
N VAL A 88 0.06 9.06 23.76
CA VAL A 88 0.88 10.25 23.46
C VAL A 88 2.12 9.82 22.68
N THR A 89 2.36 10.51 21.55
CA THR A 89 3.52 10.32 20.68
C THR A 89 3.97 11.67 20.13
N ASP A 90 5.25 11.76 19.77
CA ASP A 90 5.85 12.94 19.14
C ASP A 90 5.84 12.83 17.60
N LEU A 91 5.52 11.65 17.06
CA LEU A 91 5.47 11.36 15.64
C LEU A 91 4.21 10.56 15.32
N ILE A 92 3.45 11.06 14.35
CA ILE A 92 2.41 10.31 13.65
C ILE A 92 3.04 9.74 12.38
N GLN A 93 2.91 8.43 12.19
CA GLN A 93 3.26 7.76 10.95
C GLN A 93 2.11 6.87 10.49
N ILE A 94 1.65 7.08 9.27
CA ILE A 94 0.46 6.42 8.72
C ILE A 94 0.77 5.95 7.29
N TYR A 95 0.38 4.72 6.99
CA TYR A 95 0.50 4.15 5.65
C TYR A 95 -0.89 3.96 5.05
N LEU A 96 -1.08 4.51 3.84
CA LEU A 96 -2.34 4.42 3.11
C LEU A 96 -2.09 4.04 1.64
N PRO A 97 -3.02 3.32 0.97
CA PRO A 97 -2.85 2.97 -0.44
C PRO A 97 -2.73 4.18 -1.38
N GLN A 98 -2.07 4.02 -2.53
CA GLN A 98 -2.05 5.08 -3.56
C GLN A 98 -3.45 5.44 -4.07
N GLY A 99 -3.59 6.66 -4.60
CA GLY A 99 -4.81 7.12 -5.25
C GLY A 99 -5.97 7.40 -4.29
N VAL A 100 -5.72 7.39 -2.97
CA VAL A 100 -6.72 7.78 -1.97
C VAL A 100 -6.80 9.29 -1.76
N PHE A 101 -5.72 10.03 -2.02
CA PHE A 101 -5.63 11.48 -1.81
C PHE A 101 -5.87 12.29 -3.08
N ASP A 102 -6.28 13.54 -2.89
CA ASP A 102 -6.29 14.55 -3.94
C ASP A 102 -4.87 15.09 -4.17
N VAL A 103 -4.43 15.10 -5.42
CA VAL A 103 -3.07 15.51 -5.84
C VAL A 103 -3.06 16.88 -6.52
N GLU A 104 -4.23 17.43 -6.84
CA GLU A 104 -4.36 18.71 -7.55
C GLU A 104 -4.55 19.86 -6.56
N ASP A 105 -5.39 19.65 -5.55
CA ASP A 105 -5.74 20.65 -4.54
C ASP A 105 -5.48 20.14 -3.10
N GLU A 106 -5.20 21.06 -2.16
CA GLU A 106 -4.98 20.77 -0.73
C GLU A 106 -6.29 20.46 0.02
N THR A 107 -7.05 19.49 -0.49
CA THR A 107 -8.37 19.11 0.04
C THR A 107 -8.30 17.89 0.97
N ASN A 108 -7.10 17.38 1.27
CA ASN A 108 -6.90 16.30 2.23
C ASN A 108 -6.59 16.89 3.60
N TYR A 109 -7.05 16.23 4.66
CA TYR A 109 -6.90 16.74 6.02
C TYR A 109 -6.45 15.66 6.98
N ILE A 110 -5.54 16.01 7.88
CA ILE A 110 -5.30 15.25 9.10
C ILE A 110 -5.88 16.04 10.27
N LYS A 111 -6.74 15.37 11.03
CA LYS A 111 -7.30 15.88 12.27
C LYS A 111 -6.67 15.13 13.42
N VAL A 112 -6.00 15.85 14.31
CA VAL A 112 -5.47 15.32 15.56
C VAL A 112 -6.36 15.82 16.68
N THR A 113 -7.04 14.90 17.36
CA THR A 113 -7.91 15.20 18.50
C THR A 113 -7.25 14.68 19.78
N PRO A 114 -6.71 15.57 20.62
CA PRO A 114 -6.17 15.16 21.91
C PRO A 114 -7.29 14.65 22.84
N GLN A 115 -7.01 13.58 23.57
CA GLN A 115 -7.93 13.00 24.54
C GLN A 115 -7.74 13.68 25.89
N HIS A 116 -8.27 14.90 26.01
CA HIS A 116 -8.36 15.64 27.27
C HIS A 116 -9.31 16.84 27.09
N PRO A 117 -10.13 17.21 28.09
CA PRO A 117 -11.13 18.29 27.95
C PRO A 117 -10.52 19.66 27.66
N ASP A 118 -9.33 19.94 28.18
CA ASP A 118 -8.66 21.23 28.02
C ASP A 118 -7.94 21.39 26.67
N PHE A 119 -8.20 20.52 25.68
CA PHE A 119 -7.53 20.58 24.38
C PHE A 119 -8.52 20.62 23.23
N VAL A 120 -8.11 21.29 22.16
CA VAL A 120 -8.91 21.48 20.95
C VAL A 120 -8.40 20.58 19.84
N PRO A 121 -9.27 19.99 19.00
CA PRO A 121 -8.82 19.30 17.79
C PRO A 121 -8.10 20.25 16.83
N VAL A 122 -6.98 19.79 16.29
CA VAL A 122 -6.19 20.53 15.31
C VAL A 122 -6.34 19.88 13.94
N TRP A 123 -6.56 20.71 12.93
CA TRP A 123 -6.68 20.30 11.53
C TRP A 123 -5.48 20.81 10.74
N SER A 124 -4.91 19.95 9.90
CA SER A 124 -3.84 20.30 8.98
C SER A 124 -4.21 19.81 7.58
N SER A 125 -4.23 20.71 6.61
CA SER A 125 -4.45 20.37 5.20
C SER A 125 -3.15 19.97 4.53
N PHE A 126 -3.24 19.12 3.51
CA PHE A 126 -2.07 18.73 2.73
C PHE A 126 -2.43 18.29 1.31
N LEU A 127 -1.46 18.46 0.41
CA LEU A 127 -1.52 17.94 -0.95
C LEU A 127 -1.11 16.46 -0.96
N GLY A 128 -1.87 15.64 -1.67
CA GLY A 128 -1.52 14.24 -1.90
C GLY A 128 -0.37 14.09 -2.90
N VAL A 129 0.18 12.88 -2.94
CA VAL A 129 1.17 12.47 -3.96
C VAL A 129 0.73 11.18 -4.62
N GLU A 130 1.19 10.93 -5.84
CA GLU A 130 0.89 9.67 -6.53
C GLU A 130 1.61 8.48 -5.88
N PHE A 131 2.85 8.68 -5.41
CA PHE A 131 3.68 7.68 -4.74
C PHE A 131 4.72 8.33 -3.83
N GLY A 132 5.18 7.60 -2.81
CA GLY A 132 6.26 8.03 -1.92
C GLY A 132 5.77 8.47 -0.54
N SER A 133 6.37 9.54 -0.01
CA SER A 133 6.13 10.01 1.35
C SER A 133 5.68 11.46 1.37
N ILE A 134 4.79 11.78 2.31
CA ILE A 134 4.33 13.14 2.61
C ILE A 134 4.84 13.47 4.01
N ILE A 135 5.64 14.53 4.11
CA ILE A 135 6.11 15.07 5.39
C ILE A 135 5.31 16.33 5.67
N LEU A 136 4.51 16.31 6.73
CA LEU A 136 3.69 17.44 7.14
C LEU A 136 4.47 18.39 8.04
N ASP A 137 4.02 19.64 8.04
CA ASP A 137 4.49 20.63 8.99
C ASP A 137 4.18 20.19 10.44
N PRO A 138 5.02 20.59 11.42
CA PRO A 138 4.80 20.26 12.81
C PRO A 138 3.43 20.74 13.32
N ILE A 139 2.67 19.83 13.93
CA ILE A 139 1.35 20.12 14.49
C ILE A 139 1.50 20.46 15.97
N TYR A 140 1.13 21.69 16.33
CA TYR A 140 1.20 22.18 17.70
C TYR A 140 -0.08 21.82 18.46
N ILE A 141 0.05 21.02 19.51
CA ILE A 141 -1.06 20.64 20.39
C ILE A 141 -0.99 21.51 21.65
N VAL A 142 -1.82 22.54 21.68
CA VAL A 142 -1.81 23.55 22.75
C VAL A 142 -3.09 23.43 23.60
N PRO A 143 -2.97 23.48 24.95
CA PRO A 143 -4.14 23.51 25.81
C PRO A 143 -4.90 24.84 25.69
N GLU A 144 -6.22 24.80 25.89
CA GLU A 144 -7.06 25.98 25.96
C GLU A 144 -6.64 26.88 27.13
N PRO A 145 -6.56 28.21 26.92
CA PRO A 145 -6.23 29.12 27.99
C PRO A 145 -7.36 29.14 29.03
N LEU A 146 -7.00 29.01 30.31
CA LEU A 146 -7.94 29.10 31.41
C LEU A 146 -8.54 30.51 31.52
N ASN A 147 -9.86 30.64 31.41
CA ASN A 147 -10.56 31.91 31.64
C ASN A 147 -11.01 32.02 33.10
N VAL A 148 -10.30 32.80 33.91
CA VAL A 148 -10.62 33.01 35.33
C VAL A 148 -11.52 34.24 35.48
N THR A 149 -12.75 34.02 35.93
CA THR A 149 -13.70 35.12 36.22
C THR A 149 -13.85 35.28 37.73
N GLY A 150 -13.69 36.49 38.26
CA GLY A 150 -13.75 36.75 39.70
C GLY A 150 -14.30 38.13 40.03
N VAL A 151 -14.92 38.27 41.21
CA VAL A 151 -15.42 39.54 41.74
C VAL A 151 -14.33 40.20 42.58
N VAL A 152 -13.78 41.32 42.10
CA VAL A 152 -12.80 42.11 42.85
C VAL A 152 -13.53 42.86 43.96
N LYS A 153 -13.23 42.56 45.22
CA LYS A 153 -13.67 43.35 46.38
C LYS A 153 -12.51 44.20 46.88
N ASN A 154 -12.63 45.52 46.73
CA ASN A 154 -11.75 46.45 47.44
C ASN A 154 -12.21 46.52 48.90
N GLN A 155 -11.52 45.80 49.78
CA GLN A 155 -11.54 46.13 51.21
C GLN A 155 -10.36 47.05 51.49
N ILE A 156 -10.64 48.35 51.56
CA ILE A 156 -9.73 49.29 52.19
C ILE A 156 -9.76 48.93 53.68
N THR A 157 -8.64 48.40 54.17
CA THR A 157 -8.46 48.17 55.61
C THR A 157 -8.02 49.50 56.19
N ASP A 158 -8.91 50.13 56.95
CA ASP A 158 -8.61 51.33 57.76
C ASP A 158 -7.68 50.99 58.94
#